data_AF-A0A974T2J0-F1
#
_entry.id   AF-A0A974T2J0-F1
#
_cell.length_a   1.000
_cell.length_b   1.000
_cell.length_c   1.000
_cell.angle_alpha   90.00
_cell.angle_beta   90.00
_cell.angle_gamma   90.00
#
_symmetry.space_group_name_H-M   'P 1'
#
loop_
_entity.id
_entity.type
_entity.pdbx_description
1 polymer ?
#
loop_
_entity_poly.entity_id
_entity_poly.type
_entity_poly.pdbx_seq_one_letter_code
_entity_poly.pdbx_strand_id
1 'polypeptide(L)'
;MPLRHAPVVEWPTTLVPLLQDVQIAPGSDGKPVCWVDVDVDAQTLLAIHEFEAHLRHRPVQLRLAVISDCVTGEMNPSVGLGAPSDRARHIAKVRLSFHDLQGGECVEAAESE
;
A
#
# COMPACT_ATOMS: atom_id res chain seq x y z
N MET A 1 19.35 22.47 7.79
CA MET A 1 18.34 22.50 6.70
C MET A 1 17.26 21.51 7.09
N PRO A 2 15.96 21.86 7.05
CA PRO A 2 14.93 20.87 7.31
C PRO A 2 15.00 19.84 6.17
N LEU A 3 15.09 18.55 6.52
CA LEU A 3 14.92 17.48 5.54
C LEU A 3 13.56 17.72 4.88
N ARG A 4 13.56 18.01 3.58
CA ARG A 4 12.31 18.09 2.82
C ARG A 4 11.67 16.71 2.95
N HIS A 5 10.58 16.60 3.70
CA HIS A 5 9.79 15.37 3.74
C HIS A 5 9.47 14.99 2.29
N ALA A 6 9.79 13.76 1.91
CA ALA A 6 9.48 13.28 0.58
C ALA A 6 7.95 13.41 0.37
N PRO A 7 7.50 13.86 -0.82
CA PRO A 7 6.07 14.10 -1.04
C PRO A 7 5.30 12.81 -0.83
N VAL A 8 4.23 12.88 -0.03
CA VAL A 8 3.31 11.76 0.19
C VAL A 8 2.61 11.44 -1.12
N VAL A 9 2.54 10.17 -1.48
CA VAL A 9 1.87 9.68 -2.69
C VAL A 9 0.57 9.01 -2.29
N GLU A 10 -0.54 9.31 -2.96
CA GLU A 10 -1.79 8.61 -2.71
C GLU A 10 -1.75 7.19 -3.29
N TRP A 11 -2.30 6.24 -2.55
CA TRP A 11 -2.56 4.90 -3.08
C TRP A 11 -3.52 4.97 -4.28
N PRO A 12 -3.22 4.32 -5.42
CA PRO A 12 -4.04 4.46 -6.61
C PRO A 12 -5.48 4.01 -6.36
N THR A 13 -6.45 4.81 -6.83
CA THR A 13 -7.89 4.53 -6.65
C THR A 13 -8.30 3.17 -7.22
N THR A 14 -7.66 2.72 -8.29
CA THR A 14 -7.87 1.40 -8.91
C THR A 14 -7.41 0.25 -8.02
N LEU A 15 -6.46 0.49 -7.12
CA LEU A 15 -5.90 -0.51 -6.21
C LEU A 15 -6.51 -0.43 -4.80
N VAL A 16 -7.33 0.58 -4.50
CA VAL A 16 -8.03 0.71 -3.20
C VAL A 16 -8.78 -0.57 -2.79
N PRO A 17 -9.49 -1.26 -3.70
CA PRO A 17 -10.20 -2.49 -3.33
C PRO A 17 -9.30 -3.59 -2.76
N LEU A 18 -8.00 -3.59 -3.09
CA LEU A 18 -7.06 -4.59 -2.57
C LEU A 18 -6.81 -4.47 -1.08
N LEU A 19 -7.06 -3.31 -0.47
CA LEU A 19 -6.78 -3.02 0.93
C LEU A 19 -7.99 -3.23 1.86
N GLN A 20 -9.07 -3.85 1.36
CA GLN A 20 -10.30 -4.06 2.14
C GLN A 20 -10.10 -4.97 3.36
N ASP A 21 -9.34 -6.05 3.18
CA ASP A 21 -9.10 -7.07 4.21
C ASP A 21 -7.71 -6.93 4.86
N VAL A 22 -7.26 -5.68 5.02
CA VAL A 22 -5.94 -5.43 5.61
C VAL A 22 -5.89 -5.89 7.07
N GLN A 23 -4.81 -6.56 7.42
CA GLN A 23 -4.48 -6.92 8.79
C GLN A 23 -3.50 -5.89 9.34
N ILE A 24 -3.68 -5.47 10.60
CA ILE A 24 -2.82 -4.51 11.28
C ILE A 24 -2.27 -5.17 12.55
N ALA A 25 -0.96 -5.02 12.76
CA ALA A 25 -0.28 -5.52 13.96
C ALA A 25 0.74 -4.50 14.47
N PRO A 26 1.13 -4.57 15.76
CA PRO A 26 2.30 -3.84 16.24
C PRO A 26 3.57 -4.37 15.56
N GLY A 27 4.39 -3.46 15.01
CA GLY A 27 5.71 -3.74 14.49
C GLY A 27 6.74 -3.94 15.59
N SER A 28 7.91 -4.49 15.23
CA SER A 28 9.01 -4.77 16.17
C SER A 28 9.62 -3.52 16.81
N ASP A 29 9.45 -2.37 16.17
CA ASP A 29 9.89 -1.05 16.62
C ASP A 29 8.79 -0.28 17.37
N GLY A 30 7.64 -0.92 17.61
CA GLY A 30 6.47 -0.32 18.26
C GLY A 30 5.58 0.49 17.33
N LYS A 31 5.95 0.66 16.05
CA LYS A 31 5.07 1.32 15.07
C LYS A 31 4.15 0.29 14.41
N PRO A 32 2.89 0.63 14.11
CA PRO A 32 2.00 -0.30 13.45
C PRO A 32 2.50 -0.66 12.05
N VAL A 33 2.25 -1.91 11.65
CA VAL A 33 2.45 -2.42 10.30
C VAL A 33 1.13 -2.97 9.79
N CYS A 34 0.91 -2.92 8.47
CA CYS A 34 -0.24 -3.57 7.87
C CYS A 34 0.14 -4.41 6.66
N TRP A 35 -0.65 -5.45 6.40
CA TRP A 35 -0.48 -6.28 5.21
C TRP A 35 -1.80 -6.86 4.75
N VAL A 36 -1.85 -7.25 3.49
CA VAL A 36 -2.95 -8.01 2.89
C VAL A 36 -2.38 -8.98 1.86
N ASP A 37 -2.96 -10.17 1.82
CA ASP A 37 -2.63 -11.20 0.84
C ASP A 37 -3.76 -11.26 -0.18
N VAL A 38 -3.49 -10.83 -1.41
CA VAL A 38 -4.49 -10.70 -2.47
C VAL A 38 -4.18 -11.60 -3.65
N ASP A 39 -5.22 -12.23 -4.20
CA ASP A 39 -5.15 -12.83 -5.51
C ASP A 39 -5.27 -11.72 -6.57
N VAL A 40 -4.41 -11.75 -7.58
CA VAL A 40 -4.33 -10.69 -8.60
C VAL A 40 -4.33 -11.26 -10.01
N ASP A 41 -5.02 -10.55 -10.90
CA ASP A 41 -4.91 -10.77 -12.34
C ASP A 41 -3.66 -10.07 -12.90
N ALA A 42 -3.41 -10.25 -14.21
CA ALA A 42 -2.23 -9.70 -14.86
C ALA A 42 -2.20 -8.16 -14.86
N GLN A 43 -3.35 -7.51 -15.00
CA GLN A 43 -3.45 -6.05 -15.06
C GLN A 43 -3.21 -5.43 -13.68
N THR A 44 -3.79 -6.04 -12.66
CA THR A 44 -3.62 -5.64 -11.26
C THR A 44 -2.17 -5.81 -10.83
N LEU A 45 -1.53 -6.93 -11.19
CA LEU A 45 -0.12 -7.16 -10.90
C LEU A 45 0.78 -6.13 -11.59
N LEU A 46 0.51 -5.80 -12.85
CA LEU A 46 1.25 -4.76 -13.57
C LEU A 46 1.10 -3.40 -12.87
N ALA A 47 -0.11 -3.00 -12.51
CA ALA A 47 -0.37 -1.74 -11.83
C ALA A 47 0.33 -1.65 -10.46
N ILE A 48 0.42 -2.75 -9.71
CA ILE A 48 1.18 -2.81 -8.45
C ILE A 48 2.67 -2.54 -8.72
N HIS A 49 3.27 -3.23 -9.69
CA HIS A 49 4.70 -3.06 -9.99
C HIS A 49 5.02 -1.67 -10.56
N GLU A 50 4.14 -1.12 -11.40
CA GLU A 50 4.28 0.25 -11.89
C GLU A 50 4.24 1.22 -10.71
N PHE A 51 3.27 1.10 -9.81
CA PHE A 51 3.22 1.94 -8.61
C PHE A 51 4.49 1.82 -7.74
N GLU A 52 4.93 0.58 -7.48
CA GLU A 52 6.16 0.29 -6.72
C GLU A 52 7.40 0.97 -7.36
N ALA A 53 7.54 0.86 -8.68
CA ALA A 53 8.64 1.50 -9.43
C ALA A 53 8.62 3.03 -9.32
N HIS A 54 7.44 3.63 -9.21
CA HIS A 54 7.31 5.08 -9.07
C HIS A 54 7.55 5.57 -7.64
N LEU A 55 7.42 4.74 -6.60
CA LEU A 55 7.41 5.22 -5.21
C LEU A 55 8.69 5.93 -4.77
N ARG A 56 9.89 5.53 -5.23
CA ARG A 56 11.18 6.16 -4.86
C ARG A 56 11.35 6.42 -3.34
N HIS A 57 10.94 5.47 -2.49
CA HIS A 57 10.95 5.60 -1.01
C HIS A 57 10.05 6.73 -0.47
N ARG A 58 8.95 7.04 -1.17
CA ARG A 58 7.96 8.01 -0.70
C ARG A 58 6.94 7.33 0.20
N PRO A 59 6.48 8.02 1.27
CA PRO A 59 5.37 7.54 2.06
C PRO A 59 4.09 7.51 1.21
N VAL A 60 3.27 6.49 1.45
CA VAL A 60 1.99 6.24 0.79
C VAL A 60 0.87 6.59 1.72
N GLN A 61 -0.07 7.41 1.26
CA GLN A 61 -1.34 7.65 1.94
C GLN A 61 -2.34 6.55 1.58
N LEU A 62 -2.84 5.88 2.61
CA LEU A 62 -3.76 4.76 2.56
C LEU A 62 -5.10 5.18 3.18
N ARG A 63 -6.18 4.70 2.57
CA ARG A 63 -7.52 4.70 3.17
C ARG A 63 -7.88 3.25 3.49
N LEU A 64 -7.69 2.86 4.74
CA LEU A 64 -7.91 1.49 5.19
C LEU A 64 -9.34 1.36 5.70
N ALA A 65 -10.11 0.35 5.27
CA ALA A 65 -11.51 0.21 5.70
C ALA A 65 -11.68 0.07 7.23
N VAL A 66 -10.65 -0.42 7.90
CA VAL A 66 -10.60 -0.64 9.36
C VAL A 66 -10.27 0.62 10.18
N ILE A 67 -9.84 1.71 9.54
CA ILE A 67 -9.48 2.98 10.19
C ILE A 67 -10.24 4.11 9.50
N SER A 68 -10.99 4.92 10.25
CA SER A 68 -11.78 6.03 9.68
C SER A 68 -10.93 7.14 9.06
N ASP A 69 -9.69 7.27 9.54
CA ASP A 69 -8.76 8.32 9.17
C ASP A 69 -7.73 7.81 8.13
N CYS A 70 -7.11 8.74 7.40
CA CYS A 70 -6.00 8.38 6.52
C CYS A 70 -4.79 7.90 7.34
N VAL A 71 -4.10 6.90 6.80
CA VAL A 71 -2.86 6.41 7.37
C VAL A 71 -1.76 6.58 6.35
N THR A 72 -0.63 7.13 6.76
CA THR A 72 0.57 7.19 5.92
C THR A 72 1.56 6.12 6.34
N GLY A 73 2.18 5.43 5.40
CA GLY A 73 3.25 4.47 5.67
C GLY A 73 4.10 4.18 4.46
N GLU A 74 5.20 3.45 4.64
CA GLU A 74 6.10 3.08 3.56
C GLU A 74 5.77 1.69 3.03
N MET A 75 5.59 1.57 1.71
CA MET A 75 5.33 0.29 1.05
C MET A 75 6.60 -0.56 1.01
N ASN A 76 6.49 -1.80 1.47
CA ASN A 76 7.51 -2.82 1.23
C ASN A 76 7.39 -3.36 -0.20
N PRO A 77 8.48 -3.91 -0.77
CA PRO A 77 8.40 -4.63 -2.02
C PRO A 77 7.30 -5.69 -2.00
N SER A 78 6.54 -5.79 -3.08
CA SER A 78 5.50 -6.80 -3.20
C SER A 78 6.11 -8.21 -3.21
N VAL A 79 5.51 -9.13 -2.45
CA VAL A 79 6.04 -10.51 -2.31
C VAL A 79 5.07 -11.50 -2.92
N GLY A 80 5.55 -12.30 -3.89
CA GLY A 80 4.78 -13.42 -4.44
C GLY A 80 4.62 -14.54 -3.41
N LEU A 81 3.37 -14.96 -3.16
CA LEU A 81 3.01 -16.07 -2.28
C LEU A 81 2.71 -17.37 -3.06
N GLY A 82 2.90 -17.35 -4.38
CA GLY A 82 2.68 -18.49 -5.26
C GLY A 82 1.30 -18.47 -5.92
N ALA A 83 0.64 -19.63 -5.94
CA ALA A 83 -0.60 -19.81 -6.70
C ALA A 83 -1.80 -19.11 -6.03
N PRO A 84 -2.69 -18.46 -6.81
CA PRO A 84 -3.90 -17.86 -6.29
C PRO A 84 -4.91 -18.91 -5.83
N SER A 85 -5.82 -18.48 -4.95
CA SER A 85 -6.97 -19.27 -4.51
C SER A 85 -7.97 -19.49 -5.65
N ASP A 86 -8.24 -18.49 -6.49
CA ASP A 86 -9.02 -18.63 -7.73
C ASP A 86 -8.15 -18.54 -8.99
N ARG A 87 -7.73 -19.70 -9.49
CA ARG A 87 -6.90 -19.83 -10.70
C ARG A 87 -7.65 -19.55 -12.01
N ALA A 88 -8.98 -19.46 -12.00
CA ALA A 88 -9.74 -19.14 -13.21
C ALA A 88 -9.71 -17.63 -13.51
N ARG A 89 -9.51 -16.81 -12.47
CA ARG A 89 -9.55 -15.34 -12.57
C ARG A 89 -8.21 -14.67 -12.31
N HIS A 90 -7.36 -15.30 -11.52
CA HIS A 90 -6.11 -14.70 -11.06
C HIS A 90 -4.90 -15.53 -11.51
N ILE A 91 -3.77 -14.85 -11.64
CA ILE A 91 -2.51 -15.46 -12.10
C ILE A 91 -1.50 -15.67 -10.95
N ALA A 92 -1.65 -14.92 -9.86
CA ALA A 92 -0.73 -14.94 -8.74
C ALA A 92 -1.43 -14.56 -7.44
N LYS A 93 -0.86 -14.97 -6.31
CA LYS A 93 -1.14 -14.42 -4.99
C LYS A 93 0.03 -13.56 -4.56
N VAL A 94 -0.22 -12.35 -4.10
CA VAL A 94 0.81 -11.40 -3.66
C VAL A 94 0.49 -10.85 -2.28
N ARG A 95 1.53 -10.58 -1.49
CA ARG A 95 1.45 -9.81 -0.27
C ARG A 95 1.80 -8.36 -0.56
N LEU A 96 0.89 -7.48 -0.20
CA LEU A 96 1.14 -6.04 -0.08
C LEU A 96 1.32 -5.73 1.40
N SER A 97 2.37 -5.00 1.77
CA SER A 97 2.58 -4.61 3.16
C SER A 97 3.19 -3.23 3.29
N PHE A 98 2.85 -2.57 4.40
CA PHE A 98 3.27 -1.22 4.73
C PHE A 98 3.82 -1.19 6.16
N HIS A 99 4.86 -0.41 6.37
CA HIS A 99 5.50 -0.21 7.66
C HIS A 99 5.51 1.27 8.03
N ASP A 100 5.95 1.57 9.26
CA ASP A 100 6.00 2.93 9.78
C ASP A 100 4.65 3.66 9.72
N LEU A 101 3.55 2.95 9.97
CA LEU A 101 2.22 3.53 9.85
C LEU A 101 2.00 4.65 10.87
N GLN A 102 1.54 5.80 10.38
CA GLN A 102 1.18 6.96 11.16
C GLN A 102 -0.24 7.38 10.80
N GLY A 103 -1.11 7.49 11.81
CA GLY A 103 -2.43 8.08 11.63
C GLY A 103 -2.31 9.59 11.45
N GLY A 104 -3.13 10.17 10.58
CA GLY A 104 -3.13 11.60 10.33
C GLY A 104 -4.33 12.06 9.50
N GLU A 105 -4.36 13.36 9.23
CA GLU A 105 -5.35 13.93 8.31
C GLU A 105 -5.02 13.54 6.87
N CYS A 106 -6.05 13.30 6.06
CA CYS A 106 -5.86 13.05 4.64
C CYS A 106 -5.26 14.30 3.98
N VAL A 107 -4.03 14.19 3.49
CA VAL A 107 -3.39 15.24 2.71
C VAL A 107 -3.92 15.12 1.29
N GLU A 108 -4.54 16.19 0.77
CA GLU A 108 -4.79 16.27 -0.67
C GLU A 108 -3.43 16.37 -1.38
N ALA A 109 -3.24 15.58 -2.44
CA ALA A 109 -2.04 15.64 -3.23
C ALA A 109 -1.81 17.10 -3.64
N ALA A 110 -0.71 17.70 -3.18
CA ALA A 110 -0.35 19.05 -3.58
C ALA A 110 -0.29 19.06 -5.11
N GLU A 111 -1.18 19.86 -5.72
CA GLU A 111 -1.19 20.11 -7.15
C GLU A 111 0.25 20.43 -7.57
N SER A 112 0.86 19.48 -8.27
CA SER A 112 2.17 19.71 -8.87
C SER A 112 1.89 20.44 -10.17
N GLU A 113 2.06 21.78 -10.15
CA GLU A 113 2.18 22.63 -11.33
C GLU A 113 3.27 22.12 -12.29
#